data_AF-A0A3B0RNT6-F1
#
_entry.id   AF-A0A3B0RNT6-F1
#
_cell.length_a   1.000
_cell.length_b   1.000
_cell.length_c   1.000
_cell.angle_alpha   90.00
_cell.angle_beta   90.00
_cell.angle_gamma   90.00
#
_symmetry.space_group_name_H-M   'P 1'
#
loop_
_entity.id
_entity.type
_entity.pdbx_description
1 polymer ?
#
loop_
_entity_poly.entity_id
_entity_poly.type
_entity_poly.pdbx_seq_one_letter_code
_entity_poly.pdbx_strand_id
1 'polypeptide(L)' 'MAQQLVTIFGGAGFVGTTLVEHLARTGVRIRVAVRRPNSAMHVKPLGDVGQ' A
#
# COMPACT_ATOMS: atom_id res chain seq x y z
N MET A 1 -2.97 -15.57 -13.05
CA MET A 1 -3.60 -14.29 -13.45
C MET A 1 -2.63 -13.17 -13.11
N ALA A 2 -2.49 -12.14 -13.95
CA ALA A 2 -1.60 -11.02 -13.62
C ALA A 2 -2.20 -10.25 -12.44
N GLN A 3 -1.53 -10.27 -11.28
CA GLN A 3 -1.98 -9.53 -10.11
C GLN A 3 -1.98 -8.03 -10.45
N GLN A 4 -3.15 -7.39 -10.38
CA GLN A 4 -3.26 -5.97 -10.69
C GLN A 4 -2.37 -5.16 -9.75
N LEU A 5 -1.50 -4.32 -10.33
CA LEU A 5 -0.56 -3.48 -9.59
C LEU A 5 -1.10 -2.05 -9.50
N VAL A 6 -1.32 -1.58 -8.27
CA VAL A 6 -1.83 -0.23 -7.97
C VAL A 6 -0.71 0.60 -7.33
N THR A 7 -0.46 1.80 -7.84
CA THR A 7 0.51 2.74 -7.23
C THR A 7 -0.22 3.88 -6.55
N ILE A 8 0.08 4.12 -5.28
CA ILE A 8 -0.55 5.16 -4.45
C ILE A 8 0.51 6.17 -4.04
N PHE A 9 0.34 7.42 -4.47
CA PHE A 9 1.17 8.53 -4.01
C PHE A 9 0.62 9.06 -2.69
N GLY A 10 1.48 9.20 -1.68
CA GLY A 10 1.07 9.67 -0.36
C GLY A 10 0.30 8.65 0.49
N GLY A 11 0.43 7.35 0.18
CA GLY A 11 -0.26 6.25 0.88
C GLY A 11 0.03 6.12 2.38
N ALA A 12 1.04 6.83 2.91
CA ALA A 12 1.35 6.87 4.35
C ALA A 12 0.57 7.93 5.15
N GLY A 13 -0.25 8.75 4.49
CA GLY A 13 -1.05 9.77 5.15
C GLY A 13 -2.35 9.24 5.78
N PHE A 14 -3.16 10.16 6.33
CA PHE A 14 -4.44 9.85 6.97
C PHE A 14 -5.37 9.03 6.08
N VAL A 15 -5.72 9.55 4.89
CA VAL A 15 -6.58 8.84 3.93
C VAL A 15 -5.84 7.67 3.27
N GLY A 16 -4.57 7.87 2.96
CA GLY A 16 -3.75 6.90 2.23
C GLY A 16 -3.66 5.55 2.95
N THR A 17 -3.51 5.56 4.27
CA THR A 17 -3.37 4.34 5.07
C THR A 17 -4.65 3.49 5.01
N THR A 18 -5.81 4.11 5.18
CA THR A 18 -7.11 3.43 5.07
C THR A 18 -7.37 2.91 3.66
N LEU A 19 -6.95 3.66 2.64
CA LEU A 19 -7.07 3.22 1.24
C LEU A 19 -6.18 2.01 0.96
N VAL A 20 -4.93 2.01 1.44
CA VAL A 20 -4.01 0.86 1.32
C VAL A 20 -4.64 -0.38 1.97
N GLU A 21 -5.19 -0.24 3.19
CA GLU A 21 -5.84 -1.36 3.88
C GLU A 21 -7.03 -1.92 3.08
N HIS A 22 -7.91 -1.05 2.57
CA HIS A 22 -9.07 -1.48 1.79
C HIS A 22 -8.66 -2.18 0.49
N LEU A 23 -7.66 -1.65 -0.22
CA LEU A 23 -7.16 -2.25 -1.45
C LEU A 23 -6.41 -3.56 -1.18
N ALA A 24 -5.66 -3.66 -0.08
CA ALA A 24 -4.95 -4.90 0.23
C ALA A 24 -5.92 -6.08 0.41
N ARG A 25 -7.11 -5.83 0.98
CA ARG A 25 -8.18 -6.83 1.15
C ARG A 25 -8.79 -7.33 -0.17
N THR A 26 -8.60 -6.63 -1.29
CA THR A 26 -9.07 -7.09 -2.60
C THR A 26 -8.06 -7.99 -3.31
N GLY A 27 -6.89 -8.22 -2.69
CA GLY A 27 -5.83 -9.08 -3.23
C GLY A 27 -4.99 -8.41 -4.31
N VAL A 28 -5.09 -7.10 -4.54
CA VAL A 28 -4.21 -6.40 -5.49
C VAL A 28 -2.83 -6.18 -4.90
N ARG A 29 -1.80 -6.01 -5.76
CA ARG A 29 -0.47 -5.59 -5.31
C ARG A 29 -0.40 -4.07 -5.23
N ILE A 30 0.22 -3.56 -4.17
CA ILE A 30 0.25 -2.12 -3.90
C ILE A 30 1.70 -1.61 -3.85
N ARG A 31 1.96 -0.49 -4.53
CA ARG A 31 3.18 0.31 -4.38
C ARG A 31 2.84 1.64 -3.73
N VAL A 32 3.43 1.95 -2.59
CA VAL A 32 3.24 3.22 -1.92
C VAL A 32 4.43 4.15 -2.19
N ALA A 33 4.19 5.20 -2.97
CA ALA A 33 5.18 6.22 -3.30
C ALA A 33 5.11 7.37 -2.29
N VAL A 34 6.18 7.55 -1.52
CA VAL A 34 6.32 8.62 -0.52
C VAL A 34 7.71 9.25 -0.59
N ARG A 35 7.83 10.48 -0.09
CA ARG A 35 9.11 11.21 -0.03
C ARG A 35 10.14 10.57 0.91
N ARG A 36 9.68 9.93 1.99
CA ARG A 36 10.53 9.29 3.01
C ARG A 36 10.00 7.87 3.28
N PRO A 37 10.63 6.81 2.75
CA PRO A 37 10.12 5.43 2.87
C PRO A 37 9.90 4.97 4.32
N ASN A 38 10.76 5.41 5.25
CA ASN A 38 10.65 5.04 6.66
C ASN A 38 9.34 5.51 7.31
N SER A 39 8.72 6.59 6.82
CA SER A 39 7.42 7.06 7.34
C SER A 39 6.23 6.25 6.84
N ALA A 40 6.45 5.27 5.94
CA ALA A 40 5.43 4.40 5.39
C ALA A 40 5.58 2.94 5.85
N MET A 41 6.52 2.64 6.75
CA MET A 41 6.77 1.25 7.15
C MET A 41 5.56 0.59 7.84
N HIS A 42 4.69 1.40 8.47
CA HIS A 42 3.45 0.93 9.10
C HIS A 42 2.41 0.41 8.10
N VAL A 43 2.53 0.73 6.81
CA VAL A 43 1.61 0.21 5.79
C VAL A 43 2.03 -1.16 5.25
N LYS A 44 3.28 -1.60 5.47
CA LYS A 44 3.78 -2.89 4.96
C LYS A 44 2.98 -4.09 5.48
N PRO A 45 2.64 -4.18 6.78
CA PRO A 45 1.87 -5.31 7.31
C PRO A 45 0.42 -5.35 6.81
N LEU A 46 -0.08 -4.30 6.15
CA LEU A 46 -1.45 -4.28 5.62
C LEU A 46 -1.60 -5.14 4.37
N GLY A 47 -0.51 -5.39 3.64
CA GLY A 47 -0.49 -6.25 2.47
C GLY A 47 -0.07 -7.70 2.77
N ASP A 48 -0.31 -8.59 1.81
CA ASP A 48 0.22 -9.94 1.77
C ASP A 48 1.76 -10.00 1.86
N VAL A 49 2.25 -11.10 2.42
CA VAL A 49 3.68 -11.38 2.56
C VAL A 49 4.39 -11.35 1.20
N GLY A 50 5.48 -10.59 1.11
CA GLY A 50 6.31 -10.50 -0.08
C GLY A 50 5.87 -9.44 -1.10
N GLN A 51 4.87 -8.61 -0.78
CA GLN A 51 4.51 -7.43 -1.58
C GLN A 51 5.18 -6.14 -1.11
#